data_AF-A0A1H6HYF2-F1
#
_entry.id   AF-A0A1H6HYF2-F1
#
_cell.length_a   1.000
_cell.length_b   1.000
_cell.length_c   1.000
_cell.angle_alpha   90.00
_cell.angle_beta   90.00
_cell.angle_gamma   90.00
#
_symmetry.space_group_name_H-M   'P 1'
#
loop_
_entity.id
_entity.type
_entity.pdbx_description
1 polymer ?
#
loop_
_entity_poly.entity_id
_entity_poly.type
_entity_poly.pdbx_seq_one_letter_code
_entity_poly.pdbx_strand_id
1 'polypeptide(L)'
;MELKATPSHDATHRYLKKKQAHVTDKTYYNYNTTLKRLLEFLDERNIDDMRDVDSDEIVRFESWRLDSVKPITCRNDMRTIKNFIHFCETIQAVPAGLHELVIPTKVSEDEEICDDILTRQEAVVFS
;
A
#
# COMPACT_ATOMS: atom_id res chain seq x y z
N MET A 1 13.91 14.81 9.05
CA MET A 1 13.46 15.36 7.74
C MET A 1 12.07 15.91 7.95
N GLU A 2 11.76 17.08 7.41
CA GLU A 2 10.39 17.60 7.40
C GLU A 2 9.56 16.78 6.40
N LEU A 3 8.43 16.24 6.88
CA LEU A 3 7.49 15.52 6.03
C LEU A 3 6.66 16.51 5.21
N LYS A 4 6.37 16.15 3.96
CA LYS A 4 5.55 16.96 3.07
C LYS A 4 4.07 16.69 3.37
N ALA A 5 3.32 17.77 3.62
CA ALA A 5 1.87 17.69 3.72
C ALA A 5 1.31 17.07 2.44
N THR A 6 0.74 15.88 2.59
CA THR A 6 0.27 15.07 1.48
C THR A 6 -1.07 14.48 1.88
N PRO A 7 -2.18 14.99 1.33
CA PRO A 7 -3.50 14.42 1.57
C PRO A 7 -3.51 12.94 1.16
N SER A 8 -4.17 12.10 1.96
CA SER A 8 -4.25 10.65 1.77
C SER A 8 -4.81 10.32 0.37
N HIS A 9 -5.85 11.04 -0.06
CA HIS A 9 -6.44 10.89 -1.39
C HIS A 9 -5.48 11.28 -2.54
N ASP A 10 -4.68 12.33 -2.36
CA ASP A 10 -3.66 12.75 -3.35
C ASP A 10 -2.52 11.72 -3.43
N ALA A 11 -2.05 11.21 -2.30
CA ALA A 11 -1.05 10.15 -2.26
C ALA A 11 -1.53 8.89 -2.99
N THR A 12 -2.76 8.44 -2.70
CA THR A 12 -3.40 7.29 -3.36
C THR A 12 -3.50 7.51 -4.87
N HIS A 13 -3.98 8.68 -5.31
CA HIS A 13 -4.11 8.99 -6.73
C HIS A 13 -2.74 8.97 -7.45
N ARG A 14 -1.70 9.57 -6.85
CA ARG A 14 -0.34 9.56 -7.41
C ARG A 14 0.22 8.15 -7.53
N TYR A 15 0.01 7.31 -6.52
CA TYR A 15 0.44 5.91 -6.54
C TYR A 15 -0.26 5.12 -7.65
N LEU A 16 -1.59 5.22 -7.73
CA LEU A 16 -2.38 4.54 -8.77
C LEU A 16 -1.97 4.99 -10.17
N LYS A 17 -1.81 6.29 -10.39
CA LYS A 17 -1.35 6.85 -11.66
C LYS A 17 0.03 6.33 -12.05
N LYS A 18 0.95 6.19 -11.09
CA LYS A 18 2.27 5.60 -11.32
C LYS A 18 2.17 4.12 -11.69
N LYS A 19 1.32 3.35 -11.02
CA LYS A 19 1.18 1.90 -11.27
C LYS A 19 0.42 1.58 -12.55
N GLN A 20 -0.53 2.42 -12.97
CA GLN A 20 -1.37 2.20 -14.15
C GLN A 20 -0.59 1.83 -15.42
N ALA A 21 0.60 2.40 -15.62
CA ALA A 21 1.43 2.13 -16.79
C ALA A 21 2.20 0.78 -16.73
N HIS A 22 2.24 0.14 -15.56
CA HIS A 22 3.15 -0.99 -15.27
C HIS A 22 2.43 -2.27 -14.82
N VAL A 23 1.11 -2.22 -14.63
CA VAL A 23 0.32 -3.36 -14.12
C VAL A 23 -0.87 -3.65 -15.02
N THR A 24 -1.42 -4.86 -14.93
CA THR A 24 -2.64 -5.22 -15.66
C THR A 24 -3.86 -4.49 -15.08
N ASP A 25 -4.93 -4.37 -15.87
CA ASP A 25 -6.19 -3.77 -15.42
C ASP A 25 -6.76 -4.47 -14.17
N LYS A 26 -6.61 -5.79 -14.10
CA LYS A 26 -7.02 -6.60 -12.93
C LYS A 26 -6.21 -6.25 -11.68
N THR A 27 -4.89 -6.16 -11.81
CA THR A 27 -3.99 -5.79 -10.70
C THR A 27 -4.24 -4.33 -10.27
N TYR A 28 -4.48 -3.43 -11.23
CA TYR A 28 -4.86 -2.04 -10.96
C TYR A 28 -6.18 -1.96 -10.18
N TYR A 29 -7.20 -2.72 -10.58
CA TYR A 29 -8.48 -2.78 -9.89
C TYR A 29 -8.32 -3.25 -8.44
N ASN A 30 -7.47 -4.26 -8.20
CA ASN A 30 -7.15 -4.71 -6.85
C ASN A 30 -6.52 -3.59 -6.02
N TYR A 31 -5.47 -2.93 -6.54
CA TYR A 31 -4.82 -1.80 -5.85
C TYR A 31 -5.79 -0.67 -5.55
N ASN A 32 -6.60 -0.27 -6.53
CA ASN A 32 -7.58 0.79 -6.35
C ASN A 32 -8.61 0.43 -5.28
N THR A 33 -9.08 -0.82 -5.28
CA THR A 33 -10.04 -1.31 -4.27
C THR A 33 -9.42 -1.30 -2.88
N THR A 34 -8.22 -1.85 -2.71
CA THR A 34 -7.52 -1.88 -1.42
C THR A 34 -7.24 -0.47 -0.89
N LEU A 35 -6.75 0.44 -1.73
CA LEU A 35 -6.44 1.81 -1.32
C LEU A 35 -7.71 2.62 -1.01
N LYS A 36 -8.81 2.37 -1.72
CA LYS A 36 -10.09 2.97 -1.36
C LYS A 36 -10.54 2.53 0.04
N ARG A 37 -10.35 1.26 0.40
CA ARG A 37 -10.64 0.77 1.75
C ARG A 37 -9.74 1.40 2.81
N LEU A 38 -8.48 1.64 2.48
CA LEU A 38 -7.58 2.39 3.36
C LEU A 38 -8.10 3.81 3.59
N LEU A 39 -8.49 4.53 2.53
CA LEU A 39 -9.02 5.89 2.65
C LEU A 39 -10.30 5.93 3.50
N GLU A 40 -11.23 5.00 3.31
CA GLU A 40 -12.42 4.88 4.16
C GLU A 40 -12.04 4.66 5.64
N PHE A 41 -11.04 3.82 5.91
CA PHE A 41 -10.55 3.59 7.27
C PHE A 41 -9.90 4.83 7.89
N LEU A 42 -9.12 5.58 7.12
CA LEU A 42 -8.48 6.82 7.58
C LEU A 42 -9.50 7.94 7.81
N ASP A 43 -10.52 8.06 6.95
CA ASP A 43 -11.61 9.04 7.07
C ASP A 43 -12.41 8.85 8.36
N GLU A 44 -12.76 7.60 8.69
CA GLU A 44 -13.43 7.24 9.96
C GLU A 44 -12.62 7.67 11.20
N ARG A 45 -11.30 7.79 11.04
CA ARG A 45 -10.35 8.19 12.10
C ARG A 45 -9.97 9.67 12.03
N ASN A 46 -10.57 10.44 11.12
CA ASN A 46 -10.28 11.84 10.86
C ASN A 46 -8.82 12.08 10.42
N ILE A 47 -8.22 11.10 9.73
CA ILE A 47 -6.86 11.16 9.20
C ILE A 47 -6.93 11.50 7.70
N ASP A 48 -6.77 12.77 7.37
CA ASP A 48 -6.74 13.23 5.97
C ASP A 48 -5.30 13.37 5.43
N ASP A 49 -4.28 13.42 6.28
CA ASP A 49 -2.90 13.65 5.87
C ASP A 49 -2.01 12.43 6.17
N MET A 50 -1.21 12.04 5.18
CA MET A 50 -0.29 10.90 5.30
C MET A 50 0.75 11.09 6.42
N ARG A 51 1.02 12.33 6.86
CA ARG A 51 1.93 12.62 7.97
C ARG A 51 1.44 12.06 9.31
N ASP A 52 0.13 11.87 9.45
CA ASP A 52 -0.49 11.34 10.67
C ASP A 52 -0.55 9.79 10.65
N VAL A 53 -0.21 9.17 9.51
CA VAL A 53 -0.19 7.71 9.39
C VAL A 53 1.10 7.15 10.00
N ASP A 54 0.94 6.40 11.08
CA ASP A 54 2.00 5.65 11.76
C ASP A 54 1.82 4.13 11.60
N SER A 55 2.80 3.36 12.08
CA SER A 55 2.76 1.90 12.18
C SER A 55 1.53 1.37 12.91
N ASP A 56 1.10 2.04 14.00
CA ASP A 56 -0.10 1.66 14.76
C ASP A 56 -1.37 1.71 13.89
N GLU A 57 -1.50 2.76 13.06
CA GLU A 57 -2.63 2.92 12.14
C GLU A 57 -2.71 1.78 11.11
N ILE A 58 -1.56 1.32 10.63
CA ILE A 58 -1.47 0.21 9.69
C ILE A 58 -1.86 -1.11 10.35
N VAL A 59 -1.44 -1.35 11.59
CA VAL A 59 -1.83 -2.55 12.37
C VAL A 59 -3.33 -2.54 12.67
N ARG A 60 -3.90 -1.37 12.97
CA ARG A 60 -5.34 -1.22 13.15
C ARG A 60 -6.11 -1.48 11.86
N PHE A 61 -5.60 -0.98 10.73
CA PHE A 61 -6.18 -1.27 9.42
C PHE A 61 -6.17 -2.77 9.13
N GLU A 62 -5.07 -3.47 9.40
CA GLU A 62 -4.99 -4.93 9.24
C GLU A 62 -6.06 -5.65 10.08
N SER A 63 -6.19 -5.26 11.35
CA SER A 63 -7.20 -5.83 12.26
C SER A 63 -8.62 -5.57 11.78
N TRP A 64 -8.90 -4.36 11.29
CA TRP A 64 -10.18 -3.98 10.70
C TRP A 64 -10.49 -4.78 9.42
N ARG A 65 -9.48 -5.03 8.58
CA ARG A 65 -9.64 -5.86 7.37
C ARG A 65 -9.89 -7.32 7.72
N LEU A 66 -9.20 -7.89 8.70
CA LEU A 66 -9.39 -9.28 9.13
C LEU A 66 -10.81 -9.57 9.64
N ASP A 67 -11.51 -8.57 10.18
CA ASP A 67 -12.92 -8.70 10.56
C ASP A 67 -13.84 -8.83 9.32
N SER A 68 -13.46 -8.19 8.22
CA SER A 68 -14.28 -8.10 7.00
C SER A 68 -13.93 -9.13 5.91
N VAL A 69 -12.69 -9.64 5.87
CA VAL A 69 -12.20 -10.53 4.80
C VAL A 69 -11.40 -11.72 5.32
N LYS A 70 -11.21 -12.71 4.44
CA LYS A 70 -10.37 -13.88 4.76
C LYS A 70 -8.91 -13.47 5.00
N PRO A 71 -8.16 -14.18 5.86
CA PRO A 71 -6.77 -13.87 6.16
C PRO A 71 -5.88 -13.80 4.91
N ILE A 72 -6.11 -14.63 3.91
CA ILE A 72 -5.39 -14.58 2.63
C ILE A 72 -5.62 -13.28 1.86
N THR A 73 -6.87 -12.82 1.81
CA THR A 73 -7.23 -11.56 1.16
C THR A 73 -6.62 -10.39 1.92
N CYS A 74 -6.68 -10.42 3.25
CA CYS A 74 -6.05 -9.42 4.09
C CYS A 74 -4.54 -9.35 3.87
N ARG A 75 -3.84 -10.50 3.78
CA ARG A 75 -2.40 -10.52 3.45
C ARG A 75 -2.10 -9.84 2.12
N ASN A 76 -2.89 -10.11 1.08
CA ASN A 76 -2.71 -9.49 -0.24
C ASN A 76 -3.00 -7.98 -0.21
N ASP A 77 -4.01 -7.56 0.55
CA ASP A 77 -4.28 -6.16 0.83
C ASP A 77 -3.07 -5.51 1.52
N MET A 78 -2.55 -6.12 2.59
CA MET A 78 -1.40 -5.61 3.35
C MET A 78 -0.11 -5.54 2.54
N ARG A 79 0.10 -6.46 1.58
CA ARG A 79 1.20 -6.35 0.59
C ARG A 79 1.07 -5.10 -0.28
N THR A 80 -0.15 -4.81 -0.72
CA THR A 80 -0.45 -3.59 -1.48
C THR A 80 -0.20 -2.34 -0.64
N ILE A 81 -0.67 -2.34 0.62
CA ILE A 81 -0.44 -1.24 1.57
C ILE A 81 1.05 -1.02 1.79
N LYS A 82 1.84 -2.08 2.01
CA LYS A 82 3.29 -1.98 2.18
C LYS A 82 3.96 -1.28 1.01
N ASN A 83 3.61 -1.63 -0.23
CA ASN A 83 4.13 -0.98 -1.43
C ASN A 83 3.68 0.48 -1.57
N PHE A 84 2.45 0.79 -1.14
CA PHE A 84 1.94 2.15 -1.10
C PHE A 84 2.68 3.01 -0.08
N ILE A 85 2.89 2.52 1.15
CA ILE A 85 3.67 3.21 2.18
C ILE A 85 5.10 3.44 1.71
N HIS A 86 5.71 2.44 1.06
CA HIS A 86 7.02 2.63 0.46
C HIS A 86 7.05 3.76 -0.58
N PHE A 87 6.03 3.88 -1.42
CA PHE A 87 5.89 5.03 -2.31
C PHE A 87 5.74 6.34 -1.54
N CYS A 88 4.95 6.38 -0.48
CA CYS A 88 4.80 7.56 0.38
C CYS A 88 6.13 8.01 0.99
N GLU A 89 7.02 7.07 1.35
CA GLU A 89 8.37 7.39 1.81
C GLU A 89 9.19 8.08 0.71
N THR A 90 9.11 7.58 -0.53
CA THR A 90 9.86 8.16 -1.67
C THR A 90 9.49 9.61 -1.96
N ILE A 91 8.25 10.01 -1.66
CA ILE A 91 7.77 11.39 -1.80
C ILE A 91 7.85 12.19 -0.50
N GLN A 92 8.40 11.61 0.57
CA GLN A 92 8.52 12.20 1.91
C GLN A 92 7.16 12.53 2.57
N ALA A 93 6.11 11.77 2.25
CA ALA A 93 4.78 11.91 2.85
C ALA A 93 4.67 11.22 4.22
N VAL A 94 5.47 10.18 4.46
CA VAL A 94 5.55 9.40 5.71
C VAL A 94 7.02 9.28 6.16
N PRO A 95 7.31 8.98 7.43
CA PRO A 95 8.67 8.73 7.89
C PRO A 95 9.32 7.55 7.16
N ALA A 96 10.61 7.68 6.84
CA ALA A 96 11.38 6.62 6.22
C ALA A 96 11.54 5.41 7.17
N GLY A 97 11.37 4.21 6.63
CA GLY A 97 11.40 2.95 7.38
C GLY A 97 10.01 2.48 7.84
N LEU A 98 8.95 3.27 7.65
CA LEU A 98 7.59 2.87 8.01
C LEU A 98 7.15 1.62 7.24
N HIS A 99 7.55 1.47 5.98
CA HIS A 99 7.19 0.27 5.19
C HIS A 99 7.78 -1.03 5.76
N GLU A 100 8.90 -0.96 6.49
CA GLU A 100 9.55 -2.12 7.10
C GLU A 100 8.76 -2.64 8.31
N LEU A 101 8.09 -1.71 9.01
CA LEU A 101 7.20 -2.02 10.14
C LEU A 101 5.89 -2.66 9.68
N VAL A 102 5.54 -2.55 8.39
CA VAL A 102 4.40 -3.23 7.81
C VAL A 102 4.75 -4.71 7.58
N ILE A 103 4.31 -5.55 8.53
CA ILE A 103 4.47 -6.99 8.49
C ILE A 103 3.12 -7.61 8.12
N PRO A 104 2.92 -8.07 6.88
CA PRO A 104 1.67 -8.70 6.51
C PRO A 104 1.47 -10.02 7.28
N THR A 105 0.23 -10.29 7.68
CA THR A 105 -0.18 -11.55 8.33
C THR A 105 0.41 -12.78 7.62
N LYS A 106 1.00 -13.69 8.39
CA LYS A 106 1.48 -14.99 7.90
C LYS A 106 0.29 -15.89 7.60
N VAL A 107 0.11 -16.23 6.33
CA VAL A 107 -0.79 -17.29 5.88
C VAL A 107 0.06 -18.40 5.25
N SER A 108 -0.37 -19.65 5.35
CA SER A 108 0.36 -20.80 4.82
C SER A 108 0.69 -20.62 3.33
N GLU A 109 1.88 -21.07 2.91
CA GLU A 109 2.48 -20.89 1.58
C GLU A 109 1.63 -21.41 0.40
N ASP A 110 0.59 -22.20 0.65
CA ASP A 110 -0.23 -22.84 -0.39
C ASP A 110 -1.17 -21.87 -1.14
N GLU A 111 -1.41 -20.67 -0.59
CA GLU A 111 -2.26 -19.65 -1.23
C GLU A 111 -1.44 -18.52 -1.91
N GLU A 112 -0.21 -18.81 -2.33
CA GLU A 112 0.74 -17.81 -2.84
C GLU A 112 0.60 -17.50 -4.35
N ILE A 113 -0.62 -17.25 -4.82
CA ILE A 113 -0.85 -16.66 -6.15
C ILE A 113 -1.35 -15.23 -5.95
N CYS A 114 -0.45 -14.34 -5.55
CA CYS A 114 -0.68 -12.91 -5.67
C CYS A 114 0.38 -12.33 -6.57
N ASP A 115 0.21 -12.62 -7.87
CA ASP A 115 0.57 -11.79 -9.03
C ASP A 115 1.63 -10.72 -8.73
N ASP A 116 2.83 -11.17 -8.34
CA ASP A 116 4.00 -10.32 -8.30
C ASP A 116 4.43 -10.15 -9.76
N ILE A 117 3.72 -9.29 -10.47
CA ILE A 117 4.24 -8.69 -11.69
C ILE A 117 5.28 -7.68 -11.20
N LEU A 118 6.46 -8.22 -10.87
CA LEU A 118 7.74 -7.57 -11.01
C LEU A 118 7.80 -6.97 -12.41
N THR A 119 7.33 -5.73 -12.59
CA THR A 119 7.78 -4.90 -13.70
C THR A 119 9.21 -4.45 -13.40
N ARG A 120 10.11 -5.43 -13.44
CA ARG A 120 11.55 -5.24 -13.57
C ARG A 120 11.95 -5.94 -14.86
N GLN A 121 11.70 -5.28 -15.98
CA GLN A 121 12.60 -5.47 -17.10
C GLN A 121 13.83 -4.65 -16.76
N GLU A 122 14.84 -5.38 -16.29
CA GLU A 122 16.17 -4.91 -15.95
C GLU A 122 16.75 -3.98 -17.02
N ALA A 123 17.50 -3.00 -16.55
CA ALA A 123 18.41 -2.21 -17.34
C ALA A 123 19.39 -3.10 -18.13
N VAL A 124 19.64 -2.75 -19.39
CA VAL A 124 20.95 -2.97 -20.01
C VAL A 124 21.50 -1.62 -20.45
N VAL A 125 22.50 -1.20 -19.69
CA VAL A 125 23.52 -0.21 -20.04
C VAL A 125 24.43 -0.80 -21.13
N PHE A 126 25.22 0.06 -21.77
CA PHE A 126 26.40 -0.20 -22.63
C PHE A 126 26.18 -0.44 -24.13
N SER A 127 26.32 0.61 -24.94
CA SER A 127 27.54 0.97 -25.70
C SER A 127 27.27 2.12 -26.66
#